data_AF-A0A8T4EQ32-F1
#
_entry.id   AF-A0A8T4EQ32-F1
#
_cell.length_a   1.000
_cell.length_b   1.000
_cell.length_c   1.000
_cell.angle_alpha   90.00
_cell.angle_beta   90.00
_cell.angle_gamma   90.00
#
_symmetry.space_group_name_H-M   'P 1'
#
loop_
_entity.id
_entity.type
_entity.pdbx_description
1 polymer ?
#
loop_
_entity_poly.entity_id
_entity_poly.type
_entity_poly.pdbx_seq_one_letter_code
_entity_poly.pdbx_strand_id
1 'polypeptide(L)'
;MQKRVIIFTVIFILLSMSALATEMDDYCGMVFECQKADDGYWFDCYYDEGTEDCRCFVGDFSECNVSRASSVQMTPQEINLTVIPEEPELTGFAVAGEYTTKLFSSVKGMGLAAKAFSVVVLIMIVVLIFSGRKDSPEKDLKKARSYHKKAVRAHDKGDDDKAQKYYELSDYYRDKAHDNE
;
A
#
# COMPACT_ATOMS: atom_id res chain seq x y z
N MET A 1 -34.01 -23.47 6.75
CA MET A 1 -32.60 -23.11 6.50
C MET A 1 -32.38 -22.33 5.20
N GLN A 2 -33.21 -22.52 4.16
CA GLN A 2 -33.02 -21.92 2.83
C GLN A 2 -33.08 -20.38 2.77
N LYS A 3 -33.88 -19.72 3.63
CA LYS A 3 -33.97 -18.23 3.66
C LYS A 3 -32.71 -17.52 4.16
N ARG A 4 -31.84 -18.19 4.93
CA ARG A 4 -30.60 -17.56 5.43
C ARG A 4 -29.51 -17.51 4.35
N VAL A 5 -29.49 -18.47 3.42
CA VAL A 5 -28.48 -18.55 2.36
C VAL A 5 -28.61 -17.38 1.37
N ILE A 6 -29.84 -17.00 1.02
CA ILE A 6 -30.11 -15.93 0.04
C ILE A 6 -29.63 -14.56 0.57
N ILE A 7 -29.81 -14.29 1.87
CA ILE A 7 -29.39 -13.02 2.48
C ILE A 7 -27.86 -12.87 2.45
N PHE A 8 -27.11 -13.95 2.73
CA PHE A 8 -25.65 -13.90 2.70
C PHE A 8 -25.08 -13.66 1.30
N THR A 9 -25.68 -14.26 0.26
CA THR A 9 -25.24 -14.04 -1.13
C THR A 9 -25.47 -12.61 -1.62
N VAL A 10 -26.59 -11.97 -1.26
CA VAL A 10 -26.87 -10.59 -1.69
C VAL A 10 -25.94 -9.59 -1.01
N ILE A 11 -25.65 -9.79 0.28
CA ILE A 11 -24.69 -8.95 1.03
C ILE A 11 -23.27 -9.09 0.45
N PHE A 12 -22.87 -10.30 0.06
CA PHE A 12 -21.55 -10.54 -0.53
C PHE A 12 -21.38 -9.85 -1.89
N ILE A 13 -22.43 -9.86 -2.73
CA ILE A 13 -22.42 -9.19 -4.04
C ILE A 13 -22.35 -7.65 -3.88
N LEU A 14 -23.07 -7.08 -2.92
CA LEU A 14 -23.03 -5.63 -2.64
C LEU A 14 -21.67 -5.18 -2.10
N LEU A 15 -21.02 -6.00 -1.27
CA LEU A 15 -19.67 -5.72 -0.76
C LEU A 15 -18.61 -5.77 -1.87
N SER A 16 -18.75 -6.64 -2.87
CA SER A 16 -17.79 -6.71 -3.99
C SER A 16 -17.84 -5.51 -4.93
N MET A 17 -19.00 -4.87 -5.13
CA MET A 17 -19.11 -3.69 -6.01
C MET A 17 -18.45 -2.45 -5.40
N SER A 18 -18.44 -2.33 -4.07
CA SER A 18 -17.85 -1.19 -3.36
C SER A 18 -16.31 -1.16 -3.48
N ALA A 19 -15.68 -2.32 -3.67
CA ALA A 19 -14.22 -2.43 -3.77
C ALA A 19 -13.67 -2.00 -5.14
N LEU A 20 -14.47 -2.11 -6.20
CA LEU A 20 -14.06 -1.73 -7.56
C LEU A 20 -14.00 -0.22 -7.75
N ALA A 21 -14.94 0.53 -7.16
CA ALA A 21 -14.95 1.99 -7.24
C ALA A 21 -13.68 2.61 -6.60
N THR A 22 -13.23 2.06 -5.47
CA THR A 22 -12.03 2.55 -4.78
C THR A 22 -10.73 2.31 -5.54
N GLU A 23 -10.68 1.28 -6.40
CA GLU A 23 -9.49 0.95 -7.18
C GLU A 23 -9.30 1.92 -8.36
N MET A 24 -10.40 2.34 -8.99
CA MET A 24 -10.37 3.29 -10.11
C MET A 24 -10.04 4.72 -9.66
N ASP A 25 -10.54 5.14 -8.50
CA ASP A 25 -10.20 6.44 -7.92
C ASP A 25 -8.70 6.57 -7.60
N ASP A 26 -8.09 5.51 -7.07
CA ASP A 26 -6.65 5.49 -6.80
C ASP A 26 -5.83 5.47 -8.10
N TYR A 27 -6.32 4.85 -9.17
CA TYR A 27 -5.69 4.93 -10.48
C TYR A 27 -5.68 6.37 -11.02
N CYS A 28 -6.82 7.07 -11.01
CA CYS A 28 -6.90 8.46 -11.46
C CYS A 28 -5.96 9.37 -10.66
N GLY A 29 -5.94 9.23 -9.34
CA GLY A 29 -5.02 9.97 -8.46
C GLY A 29 -3.54 9.61 -8.64
N MET A 30 -3.22 8.42 -9.14
CA MET A 30 -1.82 8.07 -9.43
C MET A 30 -1.33 8.65 -10.76
N VAL A 31 -2.18 8.66 -11.78
CA VAL A 31 -1.82 9.05 -13.14
C VAL A 31 -1.88 10.56 -13.32
N PHE A 32 -2.97 11.21 -12.90
CA PHE A 32 -3.28 12.58 -13.28
C PHE A 32 -3.00 13.62 -12.20
N GLU A 33 -2.91 13.21 -10.93
CA GLU A 33 -2.61 14.11 -9.82
C GLU A 33 -1.25 14.80 -10.03
N CYS A 34 -1.22 16.11 -9.78
CA CYS A 34 -0.07 16.99 -9.97
C CYS A 34 0.42 17.13 -11.43
N GLN A 35 -0.31 16.65 -12.44
CA GLN A 35 0.05 16.92 -13.83
C GLN A 35 -0.27 18.36 -14.23
N LYS A 36 0.51 18.89 -15.16
CA LYS A 36 0.31 20.26 -15.68
C LYS A 36 -0.87 20.29 -16.65
N ALA A 37 -1.83 21.16 -16.36
CA ALA A 37 -2.98 21.48 -17.21
C ALA A 37 -2.72 22.78 -17.99
N ASP A 38 -3.68 23.17 -18.84
CA ASP A 38 -3.58 24.42 -19.61
C ASP A 38 -3.50 25.67 -18.70
N ASP A 39 -4.28 25.68 -17.60
CA ASP A 39 -4.42 26.82 -16.69
C ASP A 39 -4.00 26.51 -15.23
N GLY A 40 -3.14 25.52 -15.01
CA GLY A 40 -2.69 25.17 -13.65
C GLY A 40 -2.19 23.73 -13.54
N TYR A 41 -2.53 23.09 -12.42
CA TYR A 41 -2.24 21.69 -12.15
C TYR A 41 -3.52 20.93 -11.79
N TRP A 42 -3.56 19.66 -12.18
CA TRP A 42 -4.62 18.75 -11.80
C TRP A 42 -4.47 18.28 -10.35
N PHE A 43 -5.54 18.33 -9.57
CA PHE A 43 -5.56 17.86 -8.18
C PHE A 43 -6.92 17.24 -7.82
N ASP A 44 -6.91 16.44 -6.76
CA ASP A 44 -8.05 15.67 -6.25
C ASP A 44 -8.77 14.90 -7.36
N CYS A 45 -7.99 14.15 -8.14
CA CYS A 45 -8.49 13.36 -9.25
C CYS A 45 -9.31 12.16 -8.77
N TYR A 46 -10.48 11.94 -9.38
CA TYR A 46 -11.40 10.83 -9.10
C TYR A 46 -12.00 10.25 -10.38
N TYR A 47 -12.50 9.03 -10.31
CA TYR A 47 -13.17 8.36 -11.42
C TYR A 47 -14.66 8.70 -11.43
N ASP A 48 -15.18 9.21 -12.55
CA ASP A 48 -16.61 9.45 -12.72
C ASP A 48 -17.26 8.32 -13.52
N GLU A 49 -18.04 7.49 -12.84
CA GLU A 49 -18.79 6.39 -13.45
C GLU A 49 -19.76 6.84 -14.54
N GLY A 50 -20.28 8.07 -14.48
CA GLY A 50 -21.24 8.60 -15.45
C GLY A 50 -20.62 8.92 -16.81
N THR A 51 -19.32 9.24 -16.83
CA THR A 51 -18.57 9.48 -18.08
C THR A 51 -17.52 8.44 -18.39
N GLU A 52 -17.35 7.45 -17.51
CA GLU A 52 -16.33 6.41 -17.58
C GLU A 52 -14.91 6.99 -17.72
N ASP A 53 -14.65 8.16 -17.12
CA ASP A 53 -13.39 8.92 -17.30
C ASP A 53 -12.90 9.53 -15.98
N CYS A 54 -11.60 9.76 -15.88
CA CYS A 54 -10.99 10.44 -14.74
C CYS A 54 -11.26 11.95 -14.82
N ARG A 55 -11.82 12.52 -13.75
CA ARG A 55 -11.97 13.98 -13.61
C ARG A 55 -11.03 14.48 -12.53
N CYS A 56 -10.51 15.69 -12.74
CA CYS A 56 -9.65 16.38 -11.79
C CYS A 56 -10.11 17.84 -11.68
N PHE A 57 -9.81 18.45 -10.54
CA PHE A 57 -9.91 19.90 -10.40
C PHE A 57 -8.64 20.57 -10.94
N VAL A 58 -8.74 21.83 -11.36
CA VAL A 58 -7.61 22.62 -11.88
C VAL A 58 -7.35 23.78 -10.93
N GLY A 59 -6.10 23.94 -10.50
CA GLY A 59 -5.71 25.01 -9.59
C GLY A 59 -4.20 25.13 -9.42
N ASP A 60 -3.78 25.78 -8.34
CA ASP A 60 -2.37 26.01 -8.06
C ASP A 60 -1.67 24.73 -7.55
N PHE A 61 -0.36 24.61 -7.82
CA PHE A 61 0.44 23.44 -7.41
C PHE A 61 0.43 23.19 -5.89
N SER A 62 0.16 24.22 -5.07
CA SER A 62 0.06 24.07 -3.61
C SER A 62 -1.12 23.20 -3.15
N GLU A 63 -2.14 23.02 -4.00
CA GLU A 63 -3.32 22.19 -3.70
C GLU A 63 -3.10 20.72 -4.06
N CYS A 64 -2.02 20.42 -4.79
CA CYS A 64 -1.72 19.10 -5.28
C CYS A 64 -1.27 18.13 -4.17
N ASN A 65 -1.85 16.93 -4.14
CA ASN A 65 -1.43 15.89 -3.21
C ASN A 65 -0.28 15.05 -3.78
N VAL A 66 0.94 15.56 -3.63
CA VAL A 66 2.19 14.91 -4.09
C VAL A 66 2.41 13.50 -3.56
N SER A 67 1.70 13.09 -2.50
CA SER A 67 1.80 11.74 -1.95
C SER A 67 1.01 10.70 -2.75
N ARG A 68 0.02 11.13 -3.56
CA ARG A 68 -0.78 10.24 -4.43
C ARG A 68 -0.21 10.13 -5.84
N ALA A 69 0.41 11.20 -6.36
CA ALA A 69 0.99 11.22 -7.69
C ALA A 69 2.12 10.19 -7.88
N SER A 70 2.03 9.37 -8.93
CA SER A 70 3.04 8.35 -9.29
C SER A 70 4.24 8.94 -10.00
N SER A 71 4.02 10.00 -10.76
CA SER A 71 4.95 10.50 -11.77
C SER A 71 5.09 12.01 -11.69
N VAL A 72 5.58 12.53 -10.56
CA VAL A 72 6.15 13.87 -10.61
C VAL A 72 7.58 13.72 -11.17
N GLN A 73 7.72 13.79 -12.50
CA GLN A 73 8.99 14.21 -13.09
C GLN A 73 9.16 15.70 -12.76
N MET A 74 9.64 15.98 -11.55
CA MET A 74 10.00 17.34 -11.17
C MET A 74 11.19 17.77 -12.04
N THR A 75 11.02 18.85 -12.79
CA THR A 75 12.18 19.60 -13.26
C THR A 75 12.82 20.28 -12.03
N PRO A 76 14.16 20.30 -11.89
CA PRO A 76 14.83 20.51 -10.59
C PRO A 76 14.82 21.94 -10.02
N GLN A 77 13.90 22.81 -10.43
CA GLN A 77 13.88 24.20 -9.97
C GLN A 77 12.62 24.47 -9.15
N GLU A 78 12.83 24.91 -7.92
CA GLU A 78 11.85 25.34 -6.92
C GLU A 78 11.14 24.25 -6.12
N ILE A 79 11.86 23.62 -5.18
CA ILE A 79 11.26 23.31 -3.87
C ILE A 79 12.23 23.77 -2.79
N ASN A 80 11.99 24.97 -2.29
CA ASN A 80 12.59 25.50 -1.09
C ASN A 80 11.46 25.68 -0.06
N LEU A 81 11.06 24.64 0.67
CA LEU A 81 10.43 24.80 2.00
C LEU A 81 10.23 23.48 2.77
N THR A 82 10.88 23.46 3.93
CA THR A 82 10.41 23.05 5.26
C THR A 82 9.95 21.61 5.55
N VAL A 83 10.87 20.89 6.24
CA VAL A 83 10.78 20.23 7.57
C VAL A 83 9.47 19.50 7.96
N ILE A 84 9.67 18.33 8.60
CA ILE A 84 8.88 17.62 9.67
C ILE A 84 8.43 16.19 9.23
N PRO A 85 8.43 15.16 10.12
CA PRO A 85 9.39 14.73 11.14
C PRO A 85 9.96 13.31 10.86
N GLU A 86 11.00 12.92 11.61
CA GLU A 86 11.49 11.54 11.69
C GLU A 86 10.38 10.57 12.14
N GLU A 87 10.20 9.48 11.38
CA GLU A 87 9.40 8.34 11.78
C GLU A 87 10.29 7.37 12.58
N PRO A 88 9.85 6.90 13.76
CA PRO A 88 10.67 6.11 14.67
C PRO A 88 11.01 4.74 14.09
N GLU A 89 12.25 4.30 14.33
CA GLU A 89 12.72 2.97 13.97
C GLU A 89 11.83 1.88 14.60
N LEU A 90 11.28 1.05 13.72
CA LEU A 90 10.34 -0.02 14.01
C LEU A 90 11.02 -1.14 14.83
N THR A 91 11.13 -0.94 16.14
CA THR A 91 11.55 -1.94 17.13
C THR A 91 10.36 -2.82 17.55
N GLY A 92 9.65 -3.39 16.57
CA GLY A 92 8.41 -4.15 16.78
C GLY A 92 8.58 -5.62 17.20
N PHE A 93 9.81 -6.12 17.37
CA PHE A 93 10.04 -7.55 17.61
C PHE A 93 10.03 -7.98 19.09
N ALA A 94 10.00 -7.04 20.05
CA ALA A 94 10.13 -7.37 21.47
C ALA A 94 8.80 -7.75 22.17
N VAL A 95 7.62 -7.50 21.56
CA VAL A 95 6.32 -7.69 22.24
C VAL A 95 5.73 -9.11 22.03
N ALA A 96 6.34 -9.96 21.20
CA ALA A 96 5.82 -11.30 20.92
C ALA A 96 6.11 -12.36 22.00
N GLY A 97 7.00 -12.07 22.96
CA GLY A 97 7.47 -13.06 23.94
C GLY A 97 6.45 -13.49 24.98
N GLU A 98 5.63 -12.56 25.50
CA GLU A 98 4.74 -12.86 26.63
C GLU A 98 3.42 -13.53 26.23
N TYR A 99 2.93 -13.31 25.01
CA TYR A 99 1.64 -13.86 24.55
C TYR A 99 1.73 -15.33 24.12
N THR A 100 2.91 -15.81 23.72
CA THR A 100 3.06 -17.19 23.24
C THR A 100 2.93 -18.21 24.38
N THR A 101 3.44 -17.91 25.58
CA THR A 101 3.48 -18.86 26.70
C THR A 101 2.10 -19.18 27.28
N LYS A 102 1.15 -18.23 27.27
CA LYS A 102 -0.25 -18.46 27.70
C LYS A 102 -1.06 -19.32 26.73
N LEU A 103 -0.76 -19.27 25.43
CA LEU A 103 -1.45 -20.09 24.43
C LEU A 103 -1.04 -21.57 24.52
N PHE A 104 0.22 -21.87 24.83
CA PHE A 104 0.70 -23.26 24.92
C PHE A 104 0.24 -24.00 26.18
N SER A 105 -0.01 -23.32 27.30
CA SER A 105 -0.47 -23.98 28.53
C SER A 105 -1.93 -24.46 28.45
N SER A 106 -2.76 -23.82 27.62
CA SER A 106 -4.17 -24.18 27.45
C SER A 106 -4.42 -25.44 26.60
N VAL A 107 -3.40 -25.96 25.90
CA VAL A 107 -3.55 -27.10 24.96
C VAL A 107 -3.35 -28.46 25.65
N LYS A 108 -2.81 -28.50 26.88
CA LYS A 108 -2.52 -29.77 27.58
C LYS A 108 -3.77 -30.58 27.95
N GLY A 109 -4.90 -29.93 28.20
CA GLY A 109 -6.16 -30.57 28.61
C GLY A 109 -7.14 -30.93 27.49
N MET A 110 -6.83 -30.61 26.23
CA MET A 110 -7.76 -30.82 25.12
C MET A 110 -7.76 -32.27 24.61
N GLY A 111 -8.95 -32.82 24.34
CA GLY A 111 -9.13 -34.14 23.76
C GLY A 111 -8.49 -34.28 22.38
N LEU A 112 -8.22 -35.52 21.97
CA LEU A 112 -7.45 -35.84 20.75
C LEU A 112 -8.02 -35.16 19.48
N ALA A 113 -9.36 -35.10 19.37
CA ALA A 113 -10.04 -34.45 18.26
C ALA A 113 -9.80 -32.93 18.20
N ALA A 114 -9.73 -32.27 19.35
CA ALA A 114 -9.55 -30.83 19.43
C ALA A 114 -8.09 -30.42 19.13
N LYS A 115 -7.12 -31.29 19.46
CA LYS A 115 -5.71 -31.11 19.05
C LYS A 115 -5.55 -31.21 17.53
N ALA A 116 -6.19 -32.19 16.90
CA ALA A 116 -6.17 -32.32 15.44
C ALA A 116 -6.75 -31.07 14.76
N PHE A 117 -7.86 -30.54 15.27
CA PHE A 117 -8.46 -29.30 14.74
C PHE A 117 -7.53 -28.09 14.88
N SER A 118 -6.86 -27.93 16.03
CA SER A 118 -5.92 -26.80 16.23
C SER A 118 -4.75 -26.79 15.25
N VAL A 119 -4.25 -27.98 14.85
CA VAL A 119 -3.16 -28.10 13.87
C VAL A 119 -3.65 -27.68 12.49
N VAL A 120 -4.85 -28.11 12.09
CA VAL A 120 -5.44 -27.72 10.80
C VAL A 120 -5.67 -26.21 10.72
N VAL A 121 -6.17 -25.58 11.79
CA VAL A 121 -6.35 -24.13 11.85
C VAL A 121 -5.02 -23.39 11.75
N LEU A 122 -3.98 -23.86 12.43
CA LEU A 122 -2.63 -23.29 12.34
C LEU A 122 -2.09 -23.36 10.90
N ILE A 123 -2.23 -24.52 10.24
CA ILE A 123 -1.82 -24.68 8.85
C ILE A 123 -2.61 -23.72 7.95
N MET A 124 -3.92 -23.60 8.14
CA MET A 124 -4.77 -22.63 7.42
C MET A 124 -4.28 -21.18 7.61
N ILE A 125 -3.94 -20.76 8.83
CA ILE A 125 -3.41 -19.43 9.11
C ILE A 125 -2.07 -19.21 8.39
N VAL A 126 -1.17 -20.18 8.43
CA VAL A 126 0.12 -20.11 7.71
C VAL A 126 -0.12 -19.97 6.20
N VAL A 127 -1.01 -20.78 5.64
CA VAL A 127 -1.38 -20.69 4.22
C VAL A 127 -1.97 -19.33 3.89
N LEU A 128 -2.87 -18.77 4.72
CA LEU A 128 -3.44 -17.44 4.49
C LEU A 128 -2.37 -16.33 4.52
N ILE A 129 -1.44 -16.38 5.47
CA ILE A 129 -0.33 -15.42 5.55
C ILE A 129 0.58 -15.52 4.31
N PHE A 130 0.87 -16.73 3.84
CA PHE A 130 1.69 -16.93 2.65
C PHE A 130 0.95 -16.57 1.35
N SER A 131 -0.34 -16.89 1.25
CA SER A 131 -1.17 -16.59 0.08
C SER A 131 -1.44 -15.08 -0.08
N GLY A 132 -1.54 -14.35 1.04
CA GLY A 132 -1.68 -12.88 1.06
C GLY A 132 -0.40 -12.12 0.68
N ARG A 133 0.73 -12.82 0.48
CA ARG A 133 1.95 -12.26 -0.13
C ARG A 133 2.03 -12.55 -1.63
N LYS A 134 0.90 -12.54 -2.35
CA LYS A 134 1.00 -12.35 -3.79
C LYS A 134 1.66 -10.98 -4.00
N ASP A 135 2.84 -11.01 -4.58
CA ASP A 135 3.58 -9.83 -4.99
C ASP A 135 2.76 -9.15 -6.08
N SER A 136 1.89 -8.22 -5.69
CA SER A 136 1.24 -7.33 -6.64
C SER A 136 2.29 -6.32 -7.13
N PRO A 137 2.39 -6.07 -8.45
CA PRO A 137 3.31 -5.08 -9.01
C PRO A 137 3.14 -3.72 -8.34
N GLU A 138 1.90 -3.36 -7.97
CA GLU A 138 1.56 -2.13 -7.27
C GLU A 138 2.27 -2.00 -5.90
N LYS A 139 2.37 -3.11 -5.15
CA LYS A 139 3.03 -3.14 -3.84
C LYS A 139 4.53 -2.89 -3.98
N ASP A 140 5.15 -3.40 -5.03
CA ASP A 140 6.57 -3.20 -5.28
C ASP A 140 6.85 -1.79 -5.83
N LEU A 141 5.98 -1.23 -6.69
CA LEU A 141 6.04 0.19 -7.07
C LEU A 141 5.93 1.13 -5.86
N LYS A 142 5.06 0.83 -4.90
CA LYS A 142 4.94 1.62 -3.65
C LYS A 142 6.23 1.59 -2.83
N LYS A 143 6.92 0.44 -2.77
CA LYS A 143 8.23 0.35 -2.11
C LYS A 143 9.30 1.13 -2.88
N ALA A 144 9.31 1.04 -4.21
CA ALA A 144 10.24 1.79 -5.05
C ALA A 144 10.16 3.29 -4.76
N ARG A 145 8.95 3.87 -4.77
CA ARG A 145 8.73 5.29 -4.41
C ARG A 145 9.22 5.62 -3.00
N SER A 146 8.97 4.73 -2.03
CA SER A 146 9.43 4.93 -0.65
C SER A 146 10.95 4.97 -0.55
N TYR A 147 11.67 4.08 -1.23
CA TYR A 147 13.13 4.07 -1.25
C TYR A 147 13.71 5.25 -2.01
N HIS A 148 13.11 5.65 -3.13
CA HIS A 148 13.51 6.85 -3.86
C HIS A 148 13.44 8.10 -2.96
N LYS A 149 12.35 8.26 -2.19
CA LYS A 149 12.22 9.36 -1.22
C LYS A 149 13.29 9.33 -0.13
N LYS A 150 13.69 8.12 0.32
CA LYS A 150 14.80 7.97 1.29
C LYS A 150 16.15 8.30 0.66
N ALA A 151 16.34 7.97 -0.62
CA ALA A 151 17.55 8.30 -1.37
C ALA A 151 17.75 9.82 -1.48
N VAL A 152 16.71 10.54 -1.90
CA VAL A 152 16.71 12.02 -1.96
C VAL A 152 17.05 12.61 -0.60
N ARG A 153 16.39 12.16 0.47
CA ARG A 153 16.66 12.64 1.84
C ARG A 153 18.08 12.34 2.33
N ALA A 154 18.67 11.22 1.92
CA ALA A 154 20.05 10.89 2.28
C ALA A 154 21.03 11.78 1.51
N HIS A 155 20.75 12.04 0.23
CA HIS A 155 21.53 12.95 -0.61
C HIS A 155 21.48 14.39 -0.09
N ASP A 156 20.29 14.89 0.28
CA ASP A 156 20.11 16.23 0.86
C ASP A 156 20.88 16.41 2.18
N LYS A 157 21.15 15.30 2.89
CA LYS A 157 21.97 15.28 4.11
C LYS A 157 23.47 15.14 3.84
N GLY A 158 23.88 15.02 2.58
CA GLY A 158 25.26 14.76 2.15
C GLY A 158 25.74 13.33 2.40
N ASP A 159 24.83 12.39 2.66
CA ASP A 159 25.15 10.96 2.85
C ASP A 159 24.95 10.21 1.52
N ASP A 160 25.86 10.46 0.58
CA ASP A 160 25.80 9.93 -0.79
C ASP A 160 25.89 8.40 -0.83
N ASP A 161 26.66 7.80 0.10
CA ASP A 161 26.76 6.34 0.22
C ASP A 161 25.42 5.69 0.57
N LYS A 162 24.64 6.31 1.48
CA LYS A 162 23.27 5.83 1.75
C LYS A 162 22.30 6.19 0.63
N ALA A 163 22.45 7.36 0.02
CA ALA A 163 21.61 7.77 -1.10
C ALA A 163 21.69 6.76 -2.24
N GLN A 164 22.91 6.37 -2.62
CA GLN A 164 23.15 5.38 -3.66
C GLN A 164 22.47 4.04 -3.34
N LYS A 165 22.64 3.52 -2.12
CA LYS A 165 21.98 2.27 -1.70
C LYS A 165 20.47 2.33 -1.81
N TYR A 166 19.87 3.47 -1.45
CA TYR A 166 18.43 3.64 -1.56
C TYR A 166 17.96 3.80 -3.01
N TYR A 167 18.76 4.39 -3.89
CA TYR A 167 18.48 4.39 -5.34
C TYR A 167 18.52 2.97 -5.91
N GLU A 168 19.55 2.18 -5.59
CA GLU A 168 19.65 0.79 -6.02
C GLU A 168 18.46 -0.05 -5.56
N LEU A 169 18.03 0.12 -4.30
CA LEU A 169 16.83 -0.52 -3.77
C LEU A 169 15.56 -0.07 -4.49
N SER A 170 15.44 1.23 -4.79
CA SER A 170 14.31 1.76 -5.55
C SER A 170 14.21 1.10 -6.91
N ASP A 171 15.31 1.06 -7.66
CA ASP A 171 15.35 0.50 -9.02
C ASP A 171 15.08 -1.00 -9.01
N TYR A 172 15.66 -1.73 -8.06
CA TYR A 172 15.35 -3.16 -7.85
C TYR A 172 13.85 -3.43 -7.73
N TYR A 173 13.10 -2.60 -6.98
CA TYR A 173 11.66 -2.79 -6.84
C TYR A 173 10.86 -2.33 -8.07
N ARG A 174 11.38 -1.43 -8.90
CA ARG A 174 10.76 -1.07 -10.19
C ARG A 174 10.91 -2.20 -11.18
N ASP A 175 12.13 -2.75 -11.30
CA ASP A 175 12.41 -3.89 -12.17
C ASP A 175 11.59 -5.11 -11.74
N LYS A 176 11.55 -5.40 -10.43
CA LYS A 176 10.69 -6.45 -9.89
C LYS A 176 9.21 -6.22 -10.17
N ALA A 177 8.73 -4.99 -10.20
CA ALA A 177 7.34 -4.72 -10.54
C ALA A 177 7.07 -5.01 -12.03
N HIS A 178 7.98 -4.60 -12.92
CA HIS A 178 7.89 -4.89 -14.36
C HIS A 178 7.95 -6.38 -14.68
N ASP A 179 8.78 -7.15 -13.99
CA ASP A 179 8.90 -8.61 -14.20
C ASP A 179 7.65 -9.39 -13.75
N ASN A 180 6.76 -8.76 -12.97
CA ASN A 180 5.53 -9.37 -12.43
C ASN A 180 4.25 -8.89 -13.16
N GLU A 181 4.36 -8.07 -14.21
CA GLU A 181 3.27 -7.72 -15.13
C GLU A 181 2.99 -8.86 -16.13
#